data_AF-A0AAJ3F3X6-F1
#
_entry.id   AF-A0AAJ3F3X6-F1
#
_cell.length_a   1.000
_cell.length_b   1.000
_cell.length_c   1.000
_cell.angle_alpha   90.00
_cell.angle_beta   90.00
_cell.angle_gamma   90.00
#
_symmetry.space_group_name_H-M   'P 1'
#
loop_
_entity.id
_entity.type
_entity.pdbx_description
1 polymer ?
#
loop_
_entity_poly.entity_id
_entity_poly.type
_entity_poly.pdbx_seq_one_letter_code
_entity_poly.pdbx_strand_id
1 'polypeptide(L)'
;MDAKVLNALLCAFLVIPLAGSIAPPTVMTLDKQGLQLIEEGQTALVPAQAPVTWANPGPWWSWTSLDADRNGVHDSLQIASGPVNIGLSYERAVTDSNRDALALLGHEIHLELPVVDALLIGAVDASEVQTLAQLDGVVMVERYGSLVFYGDIQTPAVKARNSTEYPIGAWDLGISGEGVNIALTDTGVDNEHPGLSSKFVAGYDAVCYMHTDPQCLLAGGREEDGSFDPDDGNQHGTACMGMASSTGIEPDGS
;
A
#
# COMPACT_ATOMS: atom_id res chain seq x y z
N MET A 1 -37.88 20.73 56.03
CA MET A 1 -38.17 21.06 54.62
C MET A 1 -39.25 20.08 54.15
N ASP A 2 -40.35 20.56 53.56
CA ASP A 2 -41.44 19.70 53.06
C ASP A 2 -40.89 18.76 51.97
N ALA A 3 -41.28 17.48 52.00
CA ALA A 3 -40.83 16.46 51.05
C ALA A 3 -41.13 16.86 49.59
N LYS A 4 -42.20 17.63 49.36
CA LYS A 4 -42.51 18.18 48.03
C LYS A 4 -41.48 19.20 47.56
N VAL A 5 -40.97 20.03 48.47
CA VAL A 5 -39.93 21.02 48.18
C VAL A 5 -38.58 20.35 47.93
N LEU A 6 -38.25 19.30 48.70
CA LEU A 6 -37.05 18.50 48.49
C LEU A 6 -37.07 17.78 47.13
N ASN A 7 -38.20 17.17 46.76
CA ASN A 7 -38.34 16.48 45.47
C ASN A 7 -38.30 17.46 44.29
N ALA A 8 -38.90 18.65 44.43
CA ALA A 8 -38.83 19.69 43.41
C ALA A 8 -37.38 20.19 43.20
N LEU A 9 -36.63 20.38 44.29
CA LEU A 9 -35.22 20.75 44.22
C LEU A 9 -34.36 19.65 43.58
N LEU A 10 -34.63 18.38 43.90
CA LEU A 10 -33.91 17.24 43.31
C LEU A 10 -34.18 17.13 41.80
N CYS A 11 -35.44 17.28 41.38
CA CYS A 11 -35.80 17.33 39.96
C CYS A 11 -35.12 18.50 39.25
N ALA A 12 -35.10 19.69 39.84
CA ALA A 12 -34.39 20.82 39.25
C ALA A 12 -32.89 20.52 39.09
N PHE A 13 -32.25 19.94 40.11
CA PHE A 13 -30.83 19.57 40.06
C PHE A 13 -30.50 18.50 39.01
N LEU A 14 -31.43 17.58 38.74
CA LEU A 14 -31.28 16.55 37.71
C LEU A 14 -31.51 17.08 36.29
N VAL A 15 -32.32 18.13 36.13
CA VAL A 15 -32.68 18.67 34.80
C VAL A 15 -31.80 19.84 34.37
N ILE A 16 -31.21 20.60 35.31
CA ILE A 16 -30.27 21.71 35.00
C ILE A 16 -29.08 21.30 34.12
N PRO A 17 -28.40 20.14 34.33
CA PRO A 17 -27.29 19.70 33.49
C PRO A 17 -27.72 19.39 32.04
N LEU A 18 -28.98 19.03 31.82
CA LEU A 18 -29.53 18.72 30.49
C LEU A 18 -29.79 19.99 29.65
N ALA A 19 -29.88 21.17 30.29
CA ALA A 19 -30.05 22.44 29.58
C ALA A 19 -28.77 22.90 28.86
N GLY A 20 -27.60 22.39 29.27
CA GLY A 20 -26.31 22.69 28.62
C GLY A 20 -26.05 21.92 27.33
N SER A 21 -26.88 20.93 26.99
CA SER A 21 -26.71 20.05 25.83
C SER A 21 -27.59 20.44 24.63
N ILE A 22 -28.36 21.53 24.73
CA ILE A 22 -29.28 22.02 23.70
C ILE A 22 -28.90 23.44 23.31
N ALA A 23 -27.62 23.66 22.99
CA ALA A 23 -27.26 24.79 22.15
C ALA A 23 -27.43 24.31 20.69
N PRO A 24 -28.26 24.96 19.86
CA PRO A 24 -28.19 24.70 18.43
C PRO A 24 -26.75 24.95 17.99
N PRO A 25 -26.11 24.03 17.25
CA PRO A 25 -24.78 24.30 16.74
C PRO A 25 -24.83 25.60 15.94
N THR A 26 -23.89 26.51 16.18
CA THR A 26 -23.75 27.75 15.40
C THR A 26 -23.10 27.40 14.06
N VAL A 27 -23.77 26.56 13.27
CA VAL A 27 -23.33 26.11 11.96
C VAL A 27 -23.92 26.98 10.87
N MET A 28 -23.09 27.42 9.93
CA MET A 28 -23.51 28.09 8.70
C MET A 28 -23.46 27.09 7.55
N THR A 29 -24.43 27.15 6.63
CA THR A 29 -24.43 26.36 5.39
C THR A 29 -23.42 26.96 4.41
N LEU A 30 -22.44 26.16 3.97
CA LEU A 30 -21.39 26.57 3.05
C LEU A 30 -21.86 26.56 1.59
N ASP A 31 -22.74 25.62 1.23
CA ASP A 31 -23.31 25.49 -0.10
C ASP A 31 -24.81 25.86 -0.09
N LYS A 32 -25.36 26.14 -1.29
CA LYS A 32 -26.78 26.52 -1.45
C LYS A 32 -27.72 25.36 -1.12
N GLN A 33 -27.20 24.14 -1.14
CA GLN A 33 -27.90 22.90 -0.89
C GLN A 33 -27.92 22.55 0.61
N GLY A 34 -27.06 23.18 1.43
CA GLY A 34 -26.98 22.95 2.87
C GLY A 34 -26.34 21.60 3.25
N LEU A 35 -25.58 20.98 2.34
CA LEU A 35 -24.93 19.69 2.57
C LEU A 35 -23.61 19.83 3.33
N GLN A 36 -22.96 20.99 3.22
CA GLN A 36 -21.71 21.26 3.93
C GLN A 36 -21.93 22.35 4.98
N LEU A 37 -21.67 22.00 6.24
CA LEU A 37 -21.80 22.90 7.38
C LEU A 37 -20.41 23.35 7.84
N ILE A 38 -20.29 24.61 8.26
CA ILE A 38 -19.07 25.17 8.82
C ILE A 38 -19.36 25.80 10.19
N GLU A 39 -18.56 25.48 11.19
CA GLU A 39 -18.69 26.01 12.56
C GLU A 39 -17.87 27.30 12.75
N GLU A 40 -18.20 28.06 13.80
CA GLU A 40 -17.43 29.23 14.20
C GLU A 40 -15.96 28.86 14.49
N GLY A 41 -15.04 29.43 13.70
CA GLY A 41 -13.60 29.15 13.76
C GLY A 41 -13.09 28.17 12.70
N GLN A 42 -13.98 27.48 11.97
CA GLN A 42 -13.60 26.70 10.79
C GLN A 42 -13.52 27.61 9.56
N THR A 43 -12.67 27.26 8.60
CA THR A 43 -12.44 28.06 7.37
C THR A 43 -12.43 27.18 6.13
N ALA A 44 -12.98 27.69 5.03
CA ALA A 44 -12.86 27.07 3.70
C ALA A 44 -11.54 27.44 3.00
N LEU A 45 -10.77 28.37 3.57
CA LEU A 45 -9.45 28.70 3.08
C LEU A 45 -8.50 27.56 3.46
N VAL A 46 -7.98 26.85 2.47
CA VAL A 46 -6.89 25.90 2.67
C VAL A 46 -5.76 26.64 3.39
N PRO A 47 -5.31 26.19 4.58
CA PRO A 47 -4.22 26.83 5.28
C PRO A 47 -3.00 26.92 4.38
N ALA A 48 -2.30 28.06 4.41
CA ALA A 48 -1.02 28.16 3.73
C ALA A 48 -0.07 27.12 4.32
N GLN A 49 0.17 26.03 3.59
CA GLN A 49 1.14 25.02 4.01
C GLN A 49 2.51 25.68 3.97
N ALA A 50 3.26 25.57 5.07
CA ALA A 50 4.68 25.89 5.04
C ALA A 50 5.32 25.08 3.91
N PRO A 51 6.28 25.65 3.16
CA PRO A 51 7.03 24.89 2.18
C PRO A 51 7.53 23.61 2.85
N VAL A 52 7.27 22.48 2.21
CA VAL A 52 7.72 21.19 2.68
C VAL A 52 9.26 21.21 2.66
N THR A 53 9.89 21.50 3.80
CA THR A 53 11.34 21.73 3.89
C THR A 53 12.16 20.47 3.63
N TRP A 54 11.51 19.30 3.71
CA TRP A 54 12.05 18.00 3.33
C TRP A 54 11.66 17.60 1.89
N ALA A 55 11.02 18.47 1.09
CA ALA A 55 10.55 18.08 -0.25
C ALA A 55 11.67 17.75 -1.23
N ASN A 56 12.91 18.13 -0.90
CA ASN A 56 14.07 17.74 -1.68
C ASN A 56 15.28 17.54 -0.76
N PRO A 57 15.29 16.45 0.04
CA PRO A 57 16.36 16.16 1.00
C PRO A 57 17.65 15.67 0.30
N GLY A 58 17.71 15.75 -1.03
CA GLY A 58 18.72 15.10 -1.83
C GLY A 58 18.32 13.65 -2.15
N PRO A 59 19.29 12.85 -2.63
CA PRO A 59 19.05 11.46 -3.01
C PRO A 59 18.56 10.63 -1.84
N TRP A 60 17.65 9.68 -2.08
CA TRP A 60 17.03 8.88 -1.01
C TRP A 60 18.06 8.12 -0.15
N TRP A 61 19.13 7.63 -0.76
CA TRP A 61 20.20 6.89 -0.08
C TRP A 61 21.01 7.74 0.89
N SER A 62 20.95 9.08 0.78
CA SER A 62 21.65 9.96 1.72
C SER A 62 20.93 10.12 3.07
N TRP A 63 19.65 9.77 3.15
CA TRP A 63 18.83 9.98 4.36
C TRP A 63 17.96 8.79 4.78
N THR A 64 17.92 7.70 3.99
CA THR A 64 17.20 6.45 4.33
C THR A 64 17.45 5.98 5.76
N SER A 65 16.41 5.47 6.42
CA SER A 65 16.52 4.90 7.77
C SER A 65 17.09 3.48 7.78
N LEU A 66 17.37 2.91 6.60
CA LEU A 66 17.90 1.56 6.44
C LEU A 66 19.44 1.51 6.48
N ASP A 67 20.09 2.67 6.45
CA ASP A 67 21.55 2.86 6.56
C ASP A 67 21.79 4.01 7.57
N ALA A 68 21.92 3.66 8.85
CA ALA A 68 22.04 4.63 9.92
C ALA A 68 23.44 5.25 10.00
N ASP A 69 24.49 4.50 9.65
CA ASP A 69 25.88 4.94 9.68
C ASP A 69 26.38 5.54 8.36
N ARG A 70 25.53 5.58 7.33
CA ARG A 70 25.77 6.22 6.03
C ARG A 70 26.92 5.59 5.26
N ASN A 71 27.04 4.27 5.37
CA ASN A 71 28.13 3.53 4.74
C ASN A 71 27.74 2.87 3.41
N GLY A 72 26.50 3.07 2.93
CA GLY A 72 26.00 2.47 1.69
C GLY A 72 25.67 0.98 1.83
N VAL A 73 25.53 0.47 3.05
CA VAL A 73 25.15 -0.92 3.32
C VAL A 73 23.94 -0.91 4.24
N HIS A 74 22.89 -1.59 3.83
CA HIS A 74 21.72 -1.76 4.68
C HIS A 74 22.13 -2.36 6.03
N ASP A 75 21.79 -1.68 7.14
CA ASP A 75 22.17 -2.03 8.52
C ASP A 75 21.94 -3.51 8.86
N SER A 76 20.88 -4.11 8.30
CA SER A 76 20.53 -5.50 8.54
C SER A 76 21.54 -6.51 7.98
N LEU A 77 22.36 -6.09 6.99
CA LEU A 77 23.43 -6.89 6.39
C LEU A 77 24.73 -6.83 7.20
N GLN A 78 24.96 -5.76 7.97
CA GLN A 78 26.23 -5.53 8.67
C GLN A 78 26.49 -6.56 9.79
N ILE A 79 25.43 -7.10 10.38
CA ILE A 79 25.48 -8.15 11.41
C ILE A 79 25.11 -9.53 10.87
N ALA A 80 24.90 -9.66 9.56
CA ALA A 80 24.51 -10.91 8.95
C ALA A 80 25.70 -11.88 8.87
N SER A 81 25.40 -13.17 8.80
CA SER A 81 26.40 -14.21 8.58
C SER A 81 25.83 -15.27 7.64
N GLY A 82 26.70 -15.89 6.84
CA GLY A 82 26.30 -16.85 5.83
C GLY A 82 25.58 -16.21 4.63
N PRO A 83 24.79 -16.99 3.89
CA PRO A 83 24.16 -16.53 2.65
C PRO A 83 23.04 -15.52 2.91
N VAL A 84 23.06 -14.41 2.17
CA VAL A 84 22.05 -13.34 2.20
C VAL A 84 21.64 -12.97 0.77
N ASN A 85 20.36 -12.75 0.55
CA ASN A 85 19.87 -12.26 -0.74
C ASN A 85 20.00 -10.74 -0.81
N ILE A 86 20.69 -10.23 -1.84
CA ILE A 86 21.00 -8.81 -1.96
C ILE A 86 20.69 -8.21 -3.33
N GLY A 87 20.32 -6.93 -3.29
CA GLY A 87 20.25 -6.04 -4.43
C GLY A 87 21.29 -4.93 -4.33
N LEU A 88 21.71 -4.40 -5.48
CA LEU A 88 22.64 -3.28 -5.61
C LEU A 88 21.90 -2.13 -6.27
N SER A 89 21.73 -1.04 -5.55
CA SER A 89 21.18 0.21 -6.07
C SER A 89 22.32 1.12 -6.54
N TYR A 90 22.18 1.69 -7.74
CA TYR A 90 23.18 2.57 -8.35
C TYR A 90 22.72 4.03 -8.36
N GLU A 91 23.67 4.97 -8.36
CA GLU A 91 23.36 6.41 -8.48
C GLU A 91 22.81 6.81 -9.85
N ARG A 92 22.95 5.92 -10.84
CA ARG A 92 22.70 6.16 -12.26
C ARG A 92 22.38 4.83 -12.95
N ALA A 93 21.81 4.92 -14.15
CA ALA A 93 21.55 3.77 -15.01
C ALA A 93 22.73 2.79 -15.12
N VAL A 94 22.42 1.51 -14.96
CA VAL A 94 23.38 0.41 -14.95
C VAL A 94 24.09 0.29 -16.29
N THR A 95 25.42 0.30 -16.25
CA THR A 95 26.28 0.20 -17.44
C THR A 95 26.85 -1.20 -17.62
N ASP A 96 27.35 -1.51 -18.82
CA ASP A 96 27.99 -2.81 -19.10
C ASP A 96 29.22 -3.04 -18.20
N SER A 97 29.95 -1.97 -17.85
CA SER A 97 31.05 -2.06 -16.89
C SER A 97 30.59 -2.49 -15.50
N ASN A 98 29.36 -2.15 -15.09
CA ASN A 98 28.80 -2.62 -13.82
C ASN A 98 28.47 -4.12 -13.89
N ARG A 99 27.90 -4.57 -15.02
CA ARG A 99 27.58 -5.99 -15.27
C ARG A 99 28.85 -6.84 -15.32
N ASP A 100 29.88 -6.36 -16.02
CA ASP A 100 31.19 -7.02 -16.11
C ASP A 100 31.87 -7.13 -14.76
N ALA A 101 31.79 -6.09 -13.91
CA ALA A 101 32.37 -6.11 -12.57
C ALA A 101 31.73 -7.18 -11.67
N LEU A 102 30.41 -7.37 -11.75
CA LEU A 102 29.71 -8.43 -11.02
C LEU A 102 30.08 -9.82 -11.55
N ALA A 103 30.14 -9.99 -12.88
CA ALA A 103 30.56 -11.23 -13.50
C ALA A 103 32.01 -11.61 -13.11
N LEU A 104 32.91 -10.62 -13.01
CA LEU A 104 34.30 -10.81 -12.54
C LEU A 104 34.39 -11.28 -11.07
N LEU A 105 33.44 -10.85 -10.23
CA LEU A 105 33.30 -11.33 -8.85
C LEU A 105 32.60 -12.69 -8.78
N GLY A 106 32.09 -13.21 -9.90
CA GLY A 106 31.41 -14.51 -9.96
C GLY A 106 29.92 -14.44 -9.59
N HIS A 107 29.31 -13.25 -9.60
CA HIS A 107 27.89 -13.09 -9.35
C HIS A 107 27.09 -13.06 -10.66
N GLU A 108 25.93 -13.72 -10.64
CA GLU A 108 24.94 -13.67 -11.71
C GLU A 108 23.89 -12.59 -11.41
N ILE A 109 23.46 -11.86 -12.44
CA ILE A 109 22.36 -10.89 -12.32
C ILE A 109 21.06 -11.66 -12.56
N HIS A 110 20.22 -11.73 -11.54
CA HIS A 110 18.93 -12.43 -11.60
C HIS A 110 17.83 -11.54 -12.17
N LEU A 111 17.86 -10.23 -11.87
CA LEU A 111 16.91 -9.26 -12.38
C LEU A 111 17.53 -7.86 -12.42
N GLU A 112 17.32 -7.15 -13.52
CA GLU A 112 17.66 -5.74 -13.65
C GLU A 112 16.38 -4.91 -13.48
N LEU A 113 16.46 -3.80 -12.74
CA LEU A 113 15.35 -2.89 -12.45
C LEU A 113 15.68 -1.49 -12.99
N PRO A 114 15.49 -1.23 -14.30
CA PRO A 114 15.94 0.03 -14.93
C PRO A 114 15.23 1.28 -14.39
N VAL A 115 14.02 1.13 -13.84
CA VAL A 115 13.23 2.26 -13.32
C VAL A 115 13.83 2.84 -12.03
N VAL A 116 14.59 2.03 -11.30
CA VAL A 116 15.21 2.40 -10.01
C VAL A 116 16.72 2.19 -10.01
N ASP A 117 17.32 1.98 -11.19
CA ASP A 117 18.76 1.79 -11.36
C ASP A 117 19.35 0.71 -10.44
N ALA A 118 18.72 -0.47 -10.37
CA ALA A 118 19.13 -1.53 -9.44
C ALA A 118 19.33 -2.89 -10.10
N LEU A 119 20.20 -3.71 -9.51
CA LEU A 119 20.47 -5.10 -9.89
C LEU A 119 20.20 -6.04 -8.72
N LEU A 120 19.43 -7.08 -8.96
CA LEU A 120 19.18 -8.17 -8.02
C LEU A 120 20.12 -9.33 -8.34
N ILE A 121 21.02 -9.69 -7.40
CA ILE A 121 22.07 -10.70 -7.63
C ILE A 121 21.91 -11.97 -6.78
N GLY A 122 20.78 -12.08 -6.08
CA GLY A 122 20.44 -13.28 -5.32
C GLY A 122 21.34 -13.49 -4.10
N ALA A 123 21.61 -14.75 -3.80
CA ALA A 123 22.31 -15.16 -2.59
C ALA A 123 23.83 -14.94 -2.74
N VAL A 124 24.40 -14.15 -1.84
CA VAL A 124 25.85 -13.95 -1.68
C VAL A 124 26.28 -14.23 -0.25
N ASP A 125 27.55 -14.49 0.00
CA ASP A 125 28.03 -14.56 1.38
C ASP A 125 28.09 -13.15 2.00
N ALA A 126 27.63 -13.02 3.25
CA ALA A 126 27.61 -11.73 3.95
C ALA A 126 29.00 -11.06 4.06
N SER A 127 30.10 -11.84 3.95
CA SER A 127 31.46 -11.28 3.93
C SER A 127 31.78 -10.46 2.66
N GLU A 128 31.03 -10.63 1.57
CA GLU A 128 31.24 -9.94 0.30
C GLU A 128 30.54 -8.57 0.23
N VAL A 129 29.61 -8.30 1.15
CA VAL A 129 28.76 -7.08 1.17
C VAL A 129 29.59 -5.80 1.10
N GLN A 130 30.70 -5.73 1.84
CA GLN A 130 31.57 -4.54 1.84
C GLN A 130 32.33 -4.36 0.52
N THR A 131 32.70 -5.45 -0.14
CA THR A 131 33.32 -5.40 -1.47
C THR A 131 32.32 -4.92 -2.51
N LEU A 132 31.07 -5.38 -2.43
CA LEU A 132 30.00 -4.98 -3.34
C LEU A 132 29.61 -3.51 -3.18
N ALA A 133 29.61 -2.99 -1.95
CA ALA A 133 29.36 -1.58 -1.67
C ALA A 133 30.41 -0.64 -2.27
N GLN A 134 31.60 -1.15 -2.58
CA GLN A 134 32.71 -0.37 -3.15
C GLN A 134 32.74 -0.40 -4.68
N LEU A 135 31.81 -1.11 -5.33
CA LEU A 135 31.71 -1.13 -6.78
C LEU A 135 31.32 0.26 -7.32
N ASP A 136 31.85 0.61 -8.49
CA ASP A 136 31.61 1.92 -9.10
C ASP A 136 30.12 2.20 -9.29
N GLY A 137 29.69 3.35 -8.78
CA GLY A 137 28.30 3.82 -8.87
C GLY A 137 27.31 3.15 -7.92
N VAL A 138 27.70 2.12 -7.14
CA VAL A 138 26.82 1.54 -6.11
C VAL A 138 26.63 2.57 -5.00
N VAL A 139 25.36 2.89 -4.70
CA VAL A 139 24.98 3.79 -3.61
C VAL A 139 24.45 3.05 -2.39
N MET A 140 23.90 1.84 -2.59
CA MET A 140 23.42 1.03 -1.50
C MET A 140 23.43 -0.46 -1.84
N VAL A 141 23.98 -1.29 -0.93
CA VAL A 141 23.75 -2.74 -0.91
C VAL A 141 22.55 -3.03 -0.02
N GLU A 142 21.49 -3.58 -0.60
CA GLU A 142 20.20 -3.77 0.04
C GLU A 142 19.90 -5.24 0.26
N ARG A 143 19.29 -5.59 1.40
CA ARG A 143 18.75 -6.93 1.61
C ARG A 143 17.40 -7.05 0.90
N TYR A 144 17.11 -8.20 0.29
CA TYR A 144 15.77 -8.49 -0.22
C TYR A 144 14.72 -8.36 0.90
N GLY A 145 13.61 -7.69 0.58
CA GLY A 145 12.48 -7.56 1.49
C GLY A 145 11.85 -8.91 1.84
N SER A 146 11.23 -8.97 3.03
CA SER A 146 10.35 -10.08 3.42
C SER A 146 8.91 -9.64 3.33
N LEU A 147 8.05 -10.48 2.73
CA LEU A 147 6.61 -10.24 2.70
C LEU A 147 5.98 -10.70 4.02
N VAL A 148 5.10 -9.86 4.58
CA VAL A 148 4.23 -10.19 5.70
C VAL A 148 2.82 -9.80 5.31
N PHE A 149 1.91 -10.77 5.30
CA PHE A 149 0.51 -10.54 4.95
C PHE A 149 -0.26 -10.06 6.17
N TYR A 150 -1.09 -9.04 5.99
CA TYR A 150 -1.95 -8.46 7.02
C TYR A 150 -3.38 -8.44 6.51
N GLY A 151 -4.34 -8.90 7.31
CA GLY A 151 -5.73 -9.07 6.86
C GLY A 151 -6.29 -10.47 7.08
N ASP A 152 -5.65 -11.26 7.95
CA ASP A 152 -6.13 -12.56 8.43
C ASP A 152 -7.52 -12.49 9.08
N ILE A 153 -7.85 -11.32 9.65
CA ILE A 153 -9.19 -10.99 10.14
C ILE A 153 -9.73 -9.84 9.30
N GLN A 154 -10.81 -10.12 8.55
CA GLN A 154 -11.52 -9.08 7.83
C GLN A 154 -12.08 -8.04 8.81
N THR A 155 -11.89 -6.76 8.49
CA THR A 155 -12.58 -5.69 9.22
C THR A 155 -14.09 -5.93 9.13
N PRO A 156 -14.85 -5.77 10.23
CA PRO A 156 -16.31 -5.89 10.18
C PRO A 156 -16.82 -5.00 9.04
N ALA A 157 -17.45 -5.65 8.06
CA ALA A 157 -17.67 -5.12 6.73
C ALA A 157 -18.08 -3.64 6.70
N VAL A 158 -17.50 -2.89 5.76
CA VAL A 158 -18.15 -1.69 5.22
C VAL A 158 -19.58 -2.09 4.90
N LYS A 159 -20.55 -1.34 5.43
CA LYS A 159 -21.98 -1.56 5.17
C LYS A 159 -22.31 -1.09 3.75
N ALA A 160 -21.73 -1.76 2.75
CA ALA A 160 -21.99 -1.60 1.33
C ALA A 160 -23.29 -2.32 1.00
N ARG A 161 -24.40 -1.75 1.45
CA ARG A 161 -25.75 -2.21 1.14
C ARG A 161 -26.64 -1.00 0.99
N ASN A 162 -27.77 -1.17 0.29
CA ASN A 162 -28.76 -0.13 0.20
C ASN A 162 -29.12 0.45 1.58
N SER A 163 -29.01 1.77 1.69
CA SER A 163 -29.22 2.52 2.91
C SER A 163 -30.29 3.57 2.69
N THR A 164 -31.33 3.56 3.51
CA THR A 164 -32.33 4.63 3.52
C THR A 164 -31.75 5.94 4.09
N GLU A 165 -30.66 5.86 4.84
CA GLU A 165 -29.95 7.00 5.43
C GLU A 165 -28.92 7.60 4.46
N TYR A 166 -28.31 6.76 3.62
CA TYR A 166 -27.36 7.15 2.58
C TYR A 166 -27.82 6.58 1.22
N PRO A 167 -28.89 7.14 0.62
CA PRO A 167 -29.56 6.54 -0.53
C PRO A 167 -28.87 6.80 -1.88
N ILE A 168 -27.82 7.62 -1.91
CA ILE A 168 -27.07 7.96 -3.13
C ILE A 168 -25.67 7.39 -2.98
N GLY A 169 -25.35 6.36 -3.77
CA GLY A 169 -24.03 5.77 -3.89
C GLY A 169 -23.21 6.38 -5.04
N ALA A 170 -21.93 6.01 -5.14
CA ALA A 170 -21.06 6.44 -6.24
C ALA A 170 -21.62 6.06 -7.63
N TRP A 171 -22.28 4.90 -7.72
CA TRP A 171 -22.95 4.41 -8.92
C TRP A 171 -24.10 5.32 -9.38
N ASP A 172 -24.89 5.86 -8.44
CA ASP A 172 -25.98 6.81 -8.73
C ASP A 172 -25.46 8.16 -9.27
N LEU A 173 -24.18 8.45 -9.03
CA LEU A 173 -23.48 9.62 -9.57
C LEU A 173 -22.82 9.35 -10.93
N GLY A 174 -23.02 8.16 -11.50
CA GLY A 174 -22.42 7.76 -12.78
C GLY A 174 -20.92 7.40 -12.69
N ILE A 175 -20.41 7.17 -11.48
CA ILE A 175 -19.01 6.77 -11.27
C ILE A 175 -18.95 5.24 -11.26
N SER A 176 -18.43 4.65 -12.35
CA SER A 176 -18.32 3.20 -12.54
C SER A 176 -16.89 2.65 -12.43
N GLY A 177 -15.87 3.51 -12.58
CA GLY A 177 -14.48 3.07 -12.73
C GLY A 177 -14.12 2.59 -14.14
N GLU A 178 -15.01 2.72 -15.13
CA GLU A 178 -14.72 2.36 -16.52
C GLU A 178 -13.49 3.12 -17.05
N GLY A 179 -12.59 2.39 -17.71
CA GLY A 179 -11.33 2.93 -18.24
C GLY A 179 -10.22 3.09 -17.20
N VAL A 180 -10.44 2.67 -15.95
CA VAL A 180 -9.43 2.64 -14.89
C VAL A 180 -8.96 1.22 -14.62
N ASN A 181 -7.65 1.00 -14.64
CA ASN A 181 -7.03 -0.26 -14.25
C ASN A 181 -6.53 -0.18 -12.81
N ILE A 182 -6.74 -1.25 -12.04
CA ILE A 182 -6.22 -1.41 -10.68
C ILE A 182 -5.09 -2.43 -10.72
N ALA A 183 -3.88 -2.02 -10.36
CA ALA A 183 -2.75 -2.91 -10.17
C ALA A 183 -2.70 -3.35 -8.70
N LEU A 184 -2.67 -4.65 -8.45
CA LEU A 184 -2.56 -5.24 -7.12
C LEU A 184 -1.27 -6.06 -7.03
N THR A 185 -0.45 -5.79 -6.03
CA THR A 185 0.74 -6.60 -5.70
C THR A 185 0.44 -7.39 -4.44
N ASP A 186 0.03 -8.65 -4.62
CA ASP A 186 -0.45 -9.54 -3.56
C ASP A 186 -0.16 -11.01 -3.93
N THR A 187 -0.86 -11.98 -3.35
CA THR A 187 -0.62 -13.43 -3.49
C THR A 187 -1.11 -14.07 -4.79
N GLY A 188 -1.63 -13.27 -5.72
CA GLY A 188 -2.33 -13.70 -6.94
C GLY A 188 -3.81 -13.34 -6.90
N VAL A 189 -4.57 -13.69 -7.94
CA VAL A 189 -6.03 -13.50 -7.99
C VAL A 189 -6.70 -14.70 -8.64
N ASP A 190 -7.73 -15.26 -8.00
CA ASP A 190 -8.67 -16.22 -8.61
C ASP A 190 -9.61 -15.45 -9.55
N ASN A 191 -9.29 -15.49 -10.84
CA ASN A 191 -10.03 -14.79 -11.88
C ASN A 191 -11.25 -15.59 -12.38
N GLU A 192 -11.33 -16.88 -12.03
CA GLU A 192 -12.52 -17.71 -12.23
C GLU A 192 -13.64 -17.35 -11.24
N HIS A 193 -13.31 -16.65 -10.15
CA HIS A 193 -14.29 -16.15 -9.20
C HIS A 193 -15.35 -15.28 -9.90
N PRO A 194 -16.66 -15.55 -9.77
CA PRO A 194 -17.71 -14.89 -10.56
C PRO A 194 -17.68 -13.35 -10.53
N GLY A 195 -17.40 -12.78 -9.35
CA GLY A 195 -17.30 -11.32 -9.18
C GLY A 195 -16.06 -10.67 -9.82
N LEU A 196 -15.03 -11.47 -10.15
CA LEU A 196 -13.78 -11.04 -10.76
C LEU A 196 -13.61 -11.50 -12.22
N SER A 197 -14.46 -12.44 -12.65
CA SER A 197 -14.47 -12.95 -14.01
C SER A 197 -14.53 -11.83 -15.05
N SER A 198 -13.77 -11.98 -16.13
CA SER A 198 -13.61 -11.01 -17.22
C SER A 198 -12.95 -9.66 -16.88
N LYS A 199 -12.41 -9.49 -15.67
CA LYS A 199 -11.70 -8.26 -15.26
C LYS A 199 -10.18 -8.34 -15.38
N PHE A 200 -9.64 -9.54 -15.62
CA PHE A 200 -8.21 -9.70 -15.84
C PHE A 200 -7.76 -8.94 -17.08
N VAL A 201 -6.75 -8.09 -16.91
CA VAL A 201 -6.15 -7.29 -17.99
C VAL A 201 -4.75 -7.79 -18.31
N ALA A 202 -3.93 -7.94 -17.27
CA ALA A 202 -2.56 -8.41 -17.34
C ALA A 202 -2.09 -8.86 -15.95
N GLY A 203 -1.13 -9.77 -15.89
CA GLY A 203 -0.56 -10.29 -14.65
C GLY A 203 0.94 -10.52 -14.74
N TYR A 204 1.57 -10.61 -13.56
CA TYR A 204 3.00 -10.88 -13.41
C TYR A 204 3.22 -11.61 -12.09
N ASP A 205 3.87 -12.78 -12.13
CA ASP A 205 4.28 -13.49 -10.92
C ASP A 205 5.72 -13.13 -10.55
N ALA A 206 5.85 -12.26 -9.55
CA ALA A 206 7.14 -11.79 -9.07
C ALA A 206 7.93 -12.82 -8.25
N VAL A 207 7.36 -13.98 -7.87
CA VAL A 207 8.06 -14.94 -6.99
C VAL A 207 7.82 -16.42 -7.34
N CYS A 208 7.07 -16.72 -8.41
CA CYS A 208 6.55 -18.06 -8.73
C CYS A 208 5.84 -18.69 -7.51
N TYR A 209 4.88 -17.96 -6.91
CA TYR A 209 4.29 -18.33 -5.60
C TYR A 209 3.46 -19.62 -5.66
N MET A 210 2.66 -19.82 -6.71
CA MET A 210 1.78 -20.98 -6.84
C MET A 210 2.43 -22.12 -7.61
N HIS A 211 2.45 -23.29 -6.97
CA HIS A 211 3.18 -24.49 -7.42
C HIS A 211 2.27 -25.44 -8.23
N THR A 212 1.04 -25.01 -8.53
CA THR A 212 0.04 -25.79 -9.27
C THR A 212 0.34 -25.86 -10.76
N ASP A 213 1.17 -24.96 -11.29
CA ASP A 213 1.73 -25.09 -12.63
C ASP A 213 3.27 -25.11 -12.60
N PRO A 214 3.92 -26.28 -12.79
CA PRO A 214 5.37 -26.35 -12.95
C PRO A 214 5.88 -25.53 -14.15
N GLN A 215 5.01 -24.95 -14.99
CA GLN A 215 5.38 -24.02 -16.05
C GLN A 215 6.06 -22.74 -15.57
N CYS A 216 5.81 -22.14 -14.40
CA CYS A 216 6.57 -20.91 -14.03
C CYS A 216 8.08 -21.18 -13.97
N LEU A 217 8.47 -22.31 -13.37
CA LEU A 217 9.87 -22.75 -13.33
C LEU A 217 10.35 -23.37 -14.66
N LEU A 218 9.48 -24.08 -15.40
CA LEU A 218 9.85 -24.78 -16.64
C LEU A 218 9.76 -23.92 -17.92
N ALA A 219 9.02 -22.80 -17.90
CA ALA A 219 8.90 -21.83 -18.99
C ALA A 219 10.03 -20.79 -18.98
N GLY A 220 10.93 -20.86 -17.99
CA GLY A 220 12.08 -19.95 -17.89
C GLY A 220 11.90 -18.81 -16.88
N GLY A 221 10.81 -18.82 -16.10
CA GLY A 221 10.56 -17.83 -15.06
C GLY A 221 9.36 -16.92 -15.36
N ARG A 222 9.48 -15.69 -14.88
CA ARG A 222 8.41 -14.70 -14.75
C ARG A 222 8.13 -14.04 -16.09
N GLU A 223 7.03 -14.38 -16.75
CA GLU A 223 6.70 -13.74 -18.04
C GLU A 223 6.30 -12.27 -17.82
N GLU A 224 7.05 -11.35 -18.42
CA GLU A 224 6.95 -9.90 -18.16
C GLU A 224 6.03 -9.16 -19.14
N ASP A 225 5.47 -9.86 -20.13
CA ASP A 225 4.60 -9.25 -21.16
C ASP A 225 3.15 -9.06 -20.71
N GLY A 226 2.83 -9.45 -19.47
CA GLY A 226 1.50 -9.34 -18.88
C GLY A 226 0.56 -10.49 -19.24
N SER A 227 0.99 -11.44 -20.07
CA SER A 227 0.15 -12.57 -20.50
C SER A 227 -0.04 -13.64 -19.44
N PHE A 228 0.83 -13.66 -18.43
CA PHE A 228 0.75 -14.62 -17.35
C PHE A 228 -0.33 -14.24 -16.34
N ASP A 229 -1.22 -15.17 -16.04
CA ASP A 229 -2.27 -15.01 -15.03
C ASP A 229 -1.87 -15.71 -13.72
N PRO A 230 -1.40 -14.97 -12.69
CA PRO A 230 -0.98 -15.57 -11.43
C PRO A 230 -2.18 -15.93 -10.55
N ASP A 231 -2.52 -17.22 -10.55
CA ASP A 231 -3.51 -17.81 -9.65
C ASP A 231 -3.15 -17.58 -8.17
N ASP A 232 -4.17 -17.43 -7.31
CA ASP A 232 -3.99 -17.08 -5.91
C ASP A 232 -3.77 -18.30 -5.02
N GLY A 233 -2.53 -18.42 -4.51
CA GLY A 233 -2.16 -19.48 -3.57
C GLY A 233 -2.54 -19.29 -2.12
N ASN A 234 -3.02 -18.10 -1.77
CA ASN A 234 -3.26 -17.72 -0.37
C ASN A 234 -4.69 -17.26 -0.11
N GLN A 235 -5.44 -16.88 -1.15
CA GLN A 235 -6.76 -16.23 -1.11
C GLN A 235 -6.73 -14.75 -0.68
N HIS A 236 -5.59 -14.24 -0.21
CA HIS A 236 -5.46 -12.86 0.25
C HIS A 236 -5.62 -11.87 -0.91
N GLY A 237 -4.89 -12.08 -2.00
CA GLY A 237 -4.99 -11.23 -3.19
C GLY A 237 -6.37 -11.25 -3.84
N THR A 238 -7.04 -12.40 -3.88
CA THR A 238 -8.44 -12.52 -4.35
C THR A 238 -9.39 -11.71 -3.50
N ALA A 239 -9.25 -11.76 -2.17
CA ALA A 239 -10.06 -10.96 -1.26
C ALA A 239 -9.81 -9.45 -1.44
N CYS A 240 -8.54 -9.05 -1.55
CA CYS A 240 -8.14 -7.67 -1.80
C CYS A 240 -8.72 -7.15 -3.13
N MET A 241 -8.57 -7.92 -4.20
CA MET A 241 -9.08 -7.55 -5.53
C MET A 241 -10.61 -7.54 -5.54
N GLY A 242 -11.24 -8.46 -4.80
CA GLY A 242 -12.68 -8.50 -4.59
C GLY A 242 -13.23 -7.20 -4.00
N MET A 243 -12.57 -6.65 -2.99
CA MET A 243 -12.97 -5.35 -2.41
C MET A 243 -12.79 -4.18 -3.39
N ALA A 244 -11.78 -4.25 -4.26
CA ALA A 244 -11.44 -3.16 -5.17
C ALA A 244 -12.28 -3.15 -6.46
N SER A 245 -12.59 -4.32 -7.01
CA SER A 245 -13.06 -4.44 -8.39
C SER A 245 -14.23 -5.40 -8.60
N SER A 246 -14.62 -6.18 -7.58
CA SER A 246 -15.75 -7.11 -7.73
C SER A 246 -17.02 -6.34 -8.05
N THR A 247 -17.74 -6.82 -9.06
CA THR A 247 -19.02 -6.23 -9.45
C THR A 247 -20.22 -7.05 -9.00
N GLY A 248 -20.01 -8.09 -8.19
CA GLY A 248 -21.04 -9.14 -8.09
C GLY A 248 -21.35 -9.74 -9.46
N ILE A 249 -22.49 -10.39 -9.54
CA ILE A 249 -23.21 -10.76 -10.77
C ILE A 249 -24.27 -9.63 -11.18
N GLU A 250 -24.41 -8.54 -10.41
CA GLU A 250 -25.39 -7.44 -10.26
C GLU A 250 -24.78 -6.38 -9.30
N PRO A 251 -25.23 -5.10 -9.30
CA PRO A 251 -24.62 -4.00 -8.54
C PRO A 251 -24.59 -4.13 -7.00
N ASP A 252 -25.11 -5.23 -6.43
CA ASP A 252 -25.15 -5.56 -5.01
C ASP A 252 -24.33 -6.80 -4.60
N GLY A 253 -23.73 -7.54 -5.54
CA GLY A 253 -22.97 -8.76 -5.24
C GLY A 253 -23.66 -10.09 -5.61
N SER A 254 -24.99 -10.15 -5.80
CA SER A 254 -25.54 -11.03 -6.86
C SER A 254 -25.25 -10.42 -8.19
#